data_AF-A0A2T5I1S1-F1
#
_entry.id   AF-A0A2T5I1S1-F1
#
_cell.length_a   1.000
_cell.length_b   1.000
_cell.length_c   1.000
_cell.angle_alpha   90.00
_cell.angle_beta   90.00
_cell.angle_gamma   90.00
#
_symmetry.space_group_name_H-M   'P 1'
#
loop_
_entity.id
_entity.type
_entity.pdbx_description
1 polymer ?
#
loop_
_entity_poly.entity_id
_entity_poly.type
_entity_poly.pdbx_seq_one_letter_code
_entity_poly.pdbx_strand_id
1 'polypeptide(L)'
;MGQHLIRRERLGIPQSARDVFALLAQAGWIDTALADKLKRMVGFRNIAVHDYQALQLPITVAVIKNHLDEFLQYSKAVLLKDSVHSRRQE
;
A
#
# COMPACT_ATOMS: atom_id res chain seq x y z
N MET A 1 -1.92 8.00 3.75
CA MET A 1 -3.24 7.35 3.91
C MET A 1 -3.18 6.16 4.85
N GLY A 2 -2.45 5.08 4.54
CA GLY A 2 -2.46 3.85 5.36
C GLY A 2 -2.08 4.01 6.84
N GLN A 3 -1.02 4.77 7.17
CA GLN A 3 -0.65 4.99 8.58
C GLN A 3 -1.73 5.76 9.38
N HIS A 4 -2.36 6.75 8.76
CA HIS A 4 -3.46 7.49 9.38
C HIS A 4 -4.63 6.53 9.69
N LEU A 5 -4.97 5.66 8.74
CA LEU A 5 -6.02 4.66 8.92
C LEU A 5 -5.71 3.65 10.02
N ILE A 6 -4.48 3.12 10.06
CA ILE A 6 -4.02 2.21 11.13
C ILE A 6 -4.18 2.85 12.50
N ARG A 7 -3.83 4.13 12.64
CA ARG A 7 -3.98 4.85 13.90
C ARG A 7 -5.46 5.05 14.27
N ARG A 8 -6.28 5.45 13.31
CA ARG A 8 -7.73 5.70 13.52
C ARG A 8 -8.46 4.45 13.97
N GLU A 9 -8.18 3.32 13.30
CA GLU A 9 -8.83 2.04 13.53
C GLU A 9 -8.12 1.16 14.57
N ARG A 10 -7.01 1.66 15.17
CA ARG A 10 -6.20 0.96 16.18
C ARG A 10 -5.69 -0.41 15.73
N LEU A 11 -5.20 -0.51 14.50
CA LEU A 11 -4.79 -1.78 13.87
C LEU A 11 -3.39 -2.26 14.28
N GLY A 12 -2.73 -1.60 15.24
CA GLY A 12 -1.37 -1.92 15.68
C GLY A 12 -0.33 -0.86 15.27
N ILE A 13 0.96 -1.21 15.40
CA ILE A 13 2.08 -0.29 15.18
C ILE A 13 2.96 -0.83 14.04
N PRO A 14 2.94 -0.22 12.84
CA PRO A 14 3.78 -0.67 11.74
C PRO A 14 5.25 -0.31 12.02
N GLN A 15 6.17 -1.26 11.81
CA GLN A 15 7.62 -1.03 11.90
C GLN A 15 8.23 -0.63 10.55
N SER A 16 7.48 -0.82 9.45
CA SER A 16 7.89 -0.47 8.10
C SER A 16 6.72 -0.06 7.21
N ALA A 17 6.99 0.53 6.05
CA ALA A 17 5.97 0.79 5.04
C ALA A 17 5.33 -0.51 4.49
N ARG A 18 6.05 -1.65 4.53
CA ARG A 18 5.47 -2.96 4.17
C ARG A 18 4.47 -3.42 5.22
N ASP A 19 4.73 -3.14 6.49
CA ASP A 19 3.86 -3.53 7.60
C ASP A 19 2.54 -2.78 7.54
N VAL A 20 2.54 -1.54 7.02
CA VAL A 20 1.29 -0.80 6.79
C VAL A 20 0.33 -1.62 5.93
N PHE A 21 0.79 -2.19 4.82
CA PHE A 21 -0.05 -3.00 3.95
C PHE A 21 -0.39 -4.37 4.56
N ALA A 22 0.49 -4.93 5.39
CA ALA A 22 0.21 -6.16 6.13
C ALA A 22 -0.94 -5.96 7.14
N LEU A 23 -0.87 -4.91 7.97
CA LEU A 23 -1.88 -4.59 8.97
C LEU A 23 -3.24 -4.25 8.32
N LEU A 24 -3.23 -3.53 7.20
CA LEU A 24 -4.47 -3.24 6.46
C LEU A 24 -5.11 -4.50 5.88
N ALA A 25 -4.33 -5.45 5.38
CA ALA A 25 -4.86 -6.73 4.89
C ALA A 25 -5.39 -7.60 6.03
N GLN A 26 -4.68 -7.68 7.16
CA GLN A 26 -5.12 -8.41 8.34
C GLN A 26 -6.45 -7.88 8.90
N ALA A 27 -6.64 -6.57 8.87
CA ALA A 27 -7.90 -5.91 9.24
C ALA A 27 -8.95 -5.89 8.10
N GLY A 28 -8.68 -6.60 7.00
CA GLY A 28 -9.58 -6.75 5.85
C GLY A 28 -9.88 -5.45 5.10
N TRP A 29 -9.04 -4.42 5.23
CA TRP A 29 -9.22 -3.14 4.51
C TRP A 29 -8.86 -3.25 3.03
N ILE A 30 -7.95 -4.16 2.71
CA ILE A 30 -7.57 -4.56 1.36
C ILE A 30 -7.40 -6.07 1.35
N ASP A 31 -7.47 -6.69 0.17
CA ASP A 31 -7.16 -8.10 0.03
C ASP A 31 -5.64 -8.36 0.13
N THR A 32 -5.27 -9.60 0.45
CA THR A 32 -3.89 -10.02 0.63
C THR A 32 -3.07 -9.91 -0.65
N ALA A 33 -3.66 -10.17 -1.81
CA ALA A 33 -2.95 -10.11 -3.09
C ALA A 33 -2.55 -8.68 -3.45
N LEU A 34 -3.44 -7.71 -3.23
CA LEU A 34 -3.17 -6.28 -3.38
C LEU A 34 -2.10 -5.83 -2.40
N ALA A 35 -2.19 -6.26 -1.13
CA ALA A 35 -1.16 -5.93 -0.13
C ALA A 35 0.22 -6.44 -0.54
N ASP A 36 0.33 -7.66 -1.09
CA ASP A 36 1.61 -8.22 -1.51
C ASP A 36 2.21 -7.49 -2.71
N LYS A 37 1.39 -7.08 -3.68
CA LYS A 37 1.84 -6.22 -4.79
C LYS A 37 2.37 -4.88 -4.28
N LEU A 38 1.65 -4.23 -3.36
CA LEU A 38 2.07 -2.94 -2.77
C LEU A 38 3.36 -3.07 -1.94
N LYS A 39 3.56 -4.17 -1.20
CA LYS A 39 4.83 -4.45 -0.49
C LYS A 39 6.01 -4.60 -1.45
N ARG A 40 5.81 -5.20 -2.63
CA ARG A 40 6.83 -5.30 -3.69
C ARG A 40 7.19 -3.91 -4.22
N MET A 41 6.20 -3.04 -4.44
CA MET A 41 6.41 -1.65 -4.86
C MET A 41 7.23 -0.83 -3.86
N VAL A 42 6.98 -1.01 -2.55
CA VAL A 42 7.83 -0.41 -1.50
C VAL A 42 9.28 -0.90 -1.59
N GLY A 43 9.47 -2.20 -1.85
CA GLY A 43 10.79 -2.78 -2.09
C GLY A 43 11.51 -2.14 -3.27
N PHE A 44 10.81 -2.01 -4.41
CA PHE A 44 11.34 -1.36 -5.60
C PHE A 44 11.76 0.09 -5.32
N ARG A 45 10.91 0.87 -4.63
CA ARG A 45 11.25 2.25 -4.21
C ARG A 45 12.53 2.29 -3.38
N ASN A 46 12.73 1.32 -2.48
CA ASN A 46 13.92 1.31 -1.63
C ASN A 46 15.20 1.03 -2.44
N ILE A 47 15.15 0.15 -3.43
CA ILE A 47 16.26 -0.08 -4.37
C ILE A 47 16.49 1.19 -5.21
N ALA A 48 15.44 1.73 -5.81
CA ALA A 48 15.55 2.88 -6.71
C ALA A 48 16.08 4.16 -6.05
N VAL A 49 15.87 4.31 -4.73
CA VAL A 49 16.27 5.50 -3.97
C VAL A 49 17.59 5.31 -3.22
N HIS A 50 17.90 4.09 -2.76
CA HIS A 50 19.05 3.85 -1.87
C HIS A 50 20.18 3.03 -2.50
N ASP A 51 19.91 2.18 -3.48
CA ASP A 51 20.97 1.48 -4.22
C ASP A 51 21.51 2.40 -5.30
N TYR A 52 22.60 3.11 -5.01
CA TYR A 52 23.39 3.89 -5.96
C TYR A 52 23.95 3.08 -7.16
N GLN A 53 23.57 1.80 -7.30
CA GLN A 53 23.75 1.06 -8.55
C GLN A 53 23.07 1.82 -9.69
N ALA A 54 23.68 1.74 -10.88
CA ALA A 54 23.08 2.27 -12.10
C ALA A 54 21.64 1.74 -12.21
N LEU A 55 20.66 2.63 -11.99
CA LEU A 55 19.25 2.29 -11.99
C LEU A 55 18.94 1.52 -13.28
N GLN A 56 18.34 0.33 -13.18
CA GLN A 56 17.93 -0.42 -14.36
C GLN A 56 16.71 0.27 -14.98
N LEU A 57 16.97 1.31 -15.78
CA LEU A 57 15.96 2.14 -16.45
C LEU A 57 14.82 1.33 -17.09
N PRO A 58 15.07 0.20 -17.78
CA PRO A 58 13.98 -0.62 -18.32
C PRO A 58 13.03 -1.16 -17.25
N ILE A 59 13.54 -1.59 -16.09
CA ILE A 59 12.73 -2.06 -14.96
C ILE A 59 11.93 -0.90 -14.38
N THR A 60 12.56 0.26 -14.16
CA THR A 60 11.87 1.45 -13.64
C THR A 60 10.72 1.88 -14.54
N VAL A 61 10.95 1.93 -15.85
CA VAL A 61 9.91 2.26 -16.83
C VAL A 61 8.80 1.20 -16.81
N ALA A 62 9.12 -0.09 -16.75
CA ALA A 62 8.13 -1.15 -16.68
C ALA A 62 7.27 -1.03 -15.40
N VAL A 63 7.88 -0.70 -14.27
CA VAL A 63 7.15 -0.51 -13.00
C VAL A 63 6.21 0.68 -13.08
N ILE A 64 6.67 1.81 -13.59
CA ILE A 64 5.84 3.02 -13.78
C ILE A 64 4.70 2.75 -14.77
N LYS A 65 4.93 1.97 -15.83
CA LYS A 65 3.91 1.70 -16.84
C LYS A 65 2.87 0.66 -16.40
N ASN A 66 3.29 -0.34 -15.61
CA ASN A 66 2.48 -1.54 -15.40
C ASN A 66 2.01 -1.75 -13.95
N HIS A 67 2.54 -1.01 -12.98
CA HIS A 67 2.27 -1.25 -11.54
C HIS A 67 1.70 -0.05 -10.78
N LEU A 68 1.17 0.95 -11.49
CA LEU A 68 0.47 2.08 -10.87
C LEU A 68 -1.01 1.79 -10.59
N ASP A 69 -1.60 0.81 -11.29
CA ASP A 69 -3.00 0.43 -11.12
C ASP A 69 -3.29 -0.11 -9.72
N GLU A 70 -2.31 -0.75 -9.08
CA GLU A 70 -2.41 -1.21 -7.70
C GLU A 70 -2.61 -0.04 -6.73
N PHE A 71 -2.07 1.14 -7.03
CA PHE A 71 -2.31 2.34 -6.22
C PHE A 71 -3.74 2.86 -6.37
N LEU A 72 -4.30 2.77 -7.57
CA LEU A 72 -5.71 3.10 -7.84
C LEU A 72 -6.64 2.11 -7.13
N GLN A 73 -6.33 0.81 -7.20
CA GLN A 73 -7.07 -0.24 -6.49
C GLN A 73 -7.03 -0.02 -4.98
N TYR A 74 -5.86 0.31 -4.42
CA TYR A 74 -5.69 0.67 -3.02
C TYR A 74 -6.58 1.84 -2.62
N SER A 75 -6.51 2.94 -3.36
CA SER A 75 -7.30 4.15 -3.09
C SER A 75 -8.80 3.87 -3.14
N LYS A 76 -9.26 3.12 -4.15
CA LYS A 76 -10.65 2.71 -4.29
C LYS A 76 -11.12 1.85 -3.11
N ALA A 77 -10.34 0.84 -2.72
CA ALA A 77 -10.69 -0.06 -1.63
C ALA A 77 -10.85 0.68 -0.29
N VAL A 78 -9.91 1.58 0.01
CA VAL A 78 -9.94 2.40 1.23
C VAL A 78 -11.17 3.31 1.23
N LEU A 79 -11.42 4.05 0.15
CA LEU A 79 -12.56 4.98 0.07
C LEU A 79 -13.91 4.26 0.20
N LEU A 80 -14.08 3.12 -0.48
CA LEU A 80 -15.31 2.33 -0.40
C LEU A 80 -15.55 1.84 1.02
N LYS A 81 -14.54 1.26 1.67
CA LYS A 81 -14.68 0.73 3.02
C LYS A 81 -14.89 1.84 4.06
N ASP A 82 -14.21 2.97 3.89
CA ASP A 82 -14.38 4.15 4.74
C ASP A 82 -15.81 4.70 4.68
N SER A 83 -16.37 4.84 3.47
CA SER A 83 -17.76 5.29 3.30
C SER A 83 -18.80 4.39 3.98
N VAL A 84 -18.51 3.09 4.09
CA VAL A 84 -19.38 2.13 4.80
C VAL A 84 -19.17 2.19 6.31
N HIS A 85 -17.96 2.45 6.79
CA HIS A 85 -17.69 2.59 8.23
C HIS A 85 -18.28 3.87 8.81
N SER A 86 -18.17 5.00 8.10
CA SER A 86 -18.77 6.27 8.53
C SER A 86 -20.28 6.17 8.72
N ARG A 87 -20.99 5.45 7.83
CA ARG A 87 -22.44 5.22 7.92
C ARG A 87 -22.90 4.26 9.03
N ARG A 88 -21.98 3.52 9.68
CA ARG A 88 -22.31 2.60 10.78
C ARG A 88 -22.03 3.20 12.16
N GLN A 89 -21.40 4.37 12.22
CA GLN A 89 -21.10 5.10 13.46
C GLN A 89 -22.05 6.28 13.70
N GLU A 90 -23.04 6.46 12.82
CA GLU A 90 -24.22 7.33 12.98
C GLU A 90 -25.43 6.47 13.34
#